data_AF-H0UMC3-F1
#
_entry.id   AF-H0UMC3-F1
#
_cell.length_a   1.000
_cell.length_b   1.000
_cell.length_c   1.000
_cell.angle_alpha   90.00
_cell.angle_beta   90.00
_cell.angle_gamma   90.00
#
_symmetry.space_group_name_H-M   'P 1'
#
loop_
_entity.id
_entity.type
_entity.pdbx_description
1 polymer ?
#
loop_
_entity_poly.entity_id
_entity_poly.type
_entity_poly.pdbx_seq_one_letter_code
_entity_poly.pdbx_strand_id
1 'polypeptide(L)' 'MTFSEFVIFVRKNLDLSQEQLASAINVSYSTINRWENCHVTPSNLAVKSFFDFCENNFIDIPDGLL' A
#
# COMPACT_ATOMS: atom_id res chain seq x y z
N MET A 1 11.87 -1.82 -7.41
CA MET A 1 10.65 -1.10 -7.03
C MET A 1 10.74 -0.80 -5.55
N THR A 2 10.50 0.44 -5.14
CA THR A 2 10.39 0.85 -3.74
C THR A 2 9.00 0.54 -3.19
N PHE A 3 8.84 0.51 -1.86
CA PHE A 3 7.51 0.35 -1.25
C PHE A 3 6.50 1.42 -1.73
N SER A 4 6.92 2.68 -1.86
CA SER A 4 6.08 3.77 -2.38
C SER A 4 5.62 3.48 -3.81
N GLU A 5 6.54 3.10 -4.70
CA GLU A 5 6.22 2.74 -6.08
C GLU A 5 5.24 1.55 -6.14
N PHE A 6 5.37 0.58 -5.22
CA PHE A 6 4.47 -0.56 -5.14
C PHE A 6 3.06 -0.17 -4.65
N VAL A 7 2.94 0.71 -3.65
CA VAL A 7 1.64 1.23 -3.21
C VAL A 7 0.91 1.93 -4.36
N ILE A 8 1.62 2.78 -5.10
CA ILE A 8 1.08 3.46 -6.29
C ILE A 8 0.64 2.44 -7.35
N PHE A 9 1.47 1.41 -7.59
CA PHE A 9 1.16 0.35 -8.55
C PHE A 9 -0.13 -0.40 -8.18
N VAL A 10 -0.22 -0.91 -6.95
CA VAL A 10 -1.40 -1.64 -6.44
C VAL A 10 -2.66 -0.79 -6.58
N ARG A 11 -2.59 0.46 -6.12
CA ARG A 11 -3.73 1.37 -6.16
C ARG A 11 -4.23 1.60 -7.58
N LYS A 12 -3.33 1.86 -8.53
CA LYS A 12 -3.70 2.10 -9.94
C LYS A 12 -4.14 0.83 -10.65
N ASN A 13 -3.56 -0.33 -10.31
CA ASN A 13 -3.96 -1.62 -10.87
C ASN A 13 -5.40 -1.99 -10.52
N LEU A 14 -5.85 -1.61 -9.32
CA LEU A 14 -7.22 -1.84 -8.83
C LEU A 14 -8.18 -0.66 -9.08
N ASP A 15 -7.74 0.38 -9.81
CA ASP A 15 -8.51 1.61 -10.09
C ASP A 15 -9.08 2.30 -8.83
N LEU A 16 -8.26 2.40 -7.78
CA LEU A 16 -8.64 3.00 -6.49
C LEU A 16 -8.10 4.42 -6.33
N SER A 17 -8.86 5.26 -5.63
CA SER A 17 -8.35 6.49 -5.00
C SER A 17 -7.51 6.14 -3.77
N GLN A 18 -6.72 7.11 -3.28
CA GLN A 18 -5.93 6.91 -2.06
C GLN A 18 -6.85 6.67 -0.84
N GLU A 19 -8.00 7.34 -0.77
CA GLU A 19 -9.02 7.15 0.26
C GLU A 19 -9.66 5.75 0.18
N GLN A 20 -9.92 5.26 -1.03
CA GLN A 20 -10.49 3.91 -1.22
C GLN A 20 -9.50 2.84 -0.77
N LEU A 21 -8.22 2.96 -1.15
CA LEU A 21 -7.18 2.05 -0.65
C LEU A 21 -7.02 2.16 0.87
N ALA A 22 -7.04 3.37 1.42
CA ALA A 22 -6.94 3.59 2.86
C ALA A 22 -8.07 2.89 3.63
N SER A 23 -9.31 3.04 3.14
CA SER A 23 -10.49 2.36 3.69
C SER A 23 -10.36 0.84 3.60
N ALA A 24 -9.87 0.32 2.46
CA ALA A 24 -9.73 -1.12 2.23
C ALA A 24 -8.73 -1.80 3.19
N ILE A 25 -7.68 -1.09 3.61
CA ILE A 25 -6.68 -1.61 4.55
C ILE A 25 -6.80 -1.01 5.97
N ASN A 26 -7.93 -0.35 6.26
CA ASN A 26 -8.24 0.24 7.57
C ASN A 26 -7.16 1.19 8.11
N VAL A 27 -6.65 2.08 7.25
CA VAL A 27 -5.75 3.18 7.62
C VAL A 27 -6.34 4.52 7.22
N SER A 28 -5.72 5.62 7.67
CA SER A 28 -6.14 6.95 7.24
C SER A 28 -5.69 7.24 5.81
N TYR A 29 -6.42 8.10 5.09
CA TYR A 29 -5.96 8.67 3.81
C TYR A 29 -4.53 9.23 3.92
N SER A 30 -4.23 9.94 5.01
CA SER A 30 -2.91 10.53 5.24
C SER A 30 -1.79 9.49 5.35
N THR A 31 -2.11 8.26 5.74
CA THR A 31 -1.18 7.13 5.76
C THR A 31 -0.79 6.73 4.34
N ILE A 32 -1.77 6.50 3.46
CA ILE A 32 -1.51 6.18 2.04
C ILE A 32 -0.79 7.34 1.34
N ASN A 33 -1.25 8.58 1.55
CA ASN A 33 -0.60 9.76 0.97
C ASN A 33 0.89 9.88 1.37
N ARG A 34 1.23 9.56 2.63
CA ARG A 34 2.63 9.53 3.11
C ARG A 34 3.44 8.38 2.52
N TRP A 35 2.84 7.22 2.29
CA TRP A 35 3.50 6.10 1.62
C TRP A 35 3.82 6.45 0.17
N GLU A 36 2.85 6.98 -0.57
CA GLU A 36 3.03 7.33 -1.98
C GLU A 36 4.01 8.51 -2.18
N ASN A 37 4.08 9.47 -1.25
CA ASN A 37 4.93 10.66 -1.39
C ASN A 37 6.22 10.64 -0.53
N CYS A 38 6.58 9.49 0.06
CA CYS A 38 7.86 9.22 0.74
C CYS A 38 8.31 10.19 1.85
N HIS A 39 8.12 9.81 3.12
CA HIS A 39 9.07 10.17 4.21
C HIS A 39 8.94 9.33 5.50
N VAL A 40 8.29 8.16 5.49
CA VAL A 40 8.02 7.40 6.73
C VAL A 40 8.15 5.90 6.49
N THR A 41 8.95 5.22 7.32
CA THR A 41 8.92 3.76 7.44
C THR A 41 7.56 3.34 8.02
N PRO A 42 6.72 2.60 7.28
CA PRO A 42 5.45 2.15 7.80
C PRO A 42 5.62 1.24 9.02
N SER A 43 4.64 1.21 9.90
CA SER A 43 4.63 0.24 11.00
C SER A 43 4.41 -1.17 10.46
N ASN A 44 4.97 -2.18 11.13
CA ASN A 44 4.81 -3.59 10.74
C ASN A 44 3.34 -4.00 10.59
N LEU A 45 2.45 -3.47 11.43
CA LEU A 45 1.01 -3.75 11.33
C LEU A 45 0.39 -3.19 10.05
N ALA A 46 0.76 -1.97 9.67
CA ALA A 46 0.21 -1.34 8.47
C ALA A 46 0.80 -1.97 7.19
N VAL A 47 2.08 -2.35 7.20
CA VAL A 47 2.69 -3.18 6.13
C VAL A 47 1.93 -4.49 5.98
N LYS A 48 1.70 -5.20 7.09
CA LYS A 48 0.99 -6.48 7.05
C LYS A 48 -0.40 -6.32 6.45
N SER A 49 -1.18 -5.33 6.92
CA SER A 49 -2.52 -5.09 6.36
C SER A 49 -2.51 -4.78 4.86
N PHE A 50 -1.47 -4.10 4.38
CA PHE A 50 -1.32 -3.81 2.96
C PHE A 50 -0.93 -5.07 2.16
N PHE A 51 -0.04 -5.91 2.67
CA PHE A 51 0.34 -7.17 2.03
C PHE A 51 -0.79 -8.19 2.02
N ASP A 52 -1.51 -8.34 3.13
CA ASP A 52 -2.73 -9.16 3.20
C ASP A 52 -3.75 -8.69 2.14
N PHE A 53 -3.89 -7.38 1.94
CA PHE A 53 -4.75 -6.82 0.89
C PHE A 53 -4.24 -7.16 -0.53
N CYS A 54 -2.93 -7.09 -0.78
CA CYS A 54 -2.35 -7.46 -2.08
C CYS A 54 -2.60 -8.95 -2.39
N GLU A 55 -2.35 -9.84 -1.43
CA GLU A 55 -2.58 -11.28 -1.58
C GLU A 55 -4.05 -11.60 -1.87
N ASN A 56 -4.99 -10.96 -1.16
CA ASN A 56 -6.42 -11.14 -1.38
C ASN A 56 -6.90 -10.63 -2.75
N ASN A 57 -6.14 -9.76 -3.40
CA ASN A 57 -6.40 -9.27 -4.76
C ASN A 57 -5.51 -9.97 -5.81
N PHE A 58 -4.82 -11.05 -5.45
CA PHE A 58 -3.92 -11.81 -6.33
C PHE A 58 -2.81 -10.96 -6.95
N ILE A 59 -2.28 -10.00 -6.18
CA ILE A 59 -1.15 -9.16 -6.59
C ILE A 59 0.13 -9.72 -5.98
N ASP A 60 1.08 -10.10 -6.83
CA ASP A 60 2.40 -10.57 -6.40
C ASP A 60 3.20 -9.45 -5.74
N ILE A 61 3.73 -9.74 -4.55
CA ILE A 61 4.58 -8.82 -3.80
C ILE A 61 6.03 -8.98 -4.28
N PRO A 62 6.70 -7.90 -4.73
CA PRO A 62 8.09 -7.98 -5.16
C PRO A 62 9.03 -8.43 -4.03
N ASP A 63 10.00 -9.27 -4.36
CA ASP A 63 11.07 -9.67 -3.45
C ASP A 63 11.89 -8.44 -2.99
N GLY A 64 12.19 -8.37 -1.69
CA GLY A 64 13.07 -7.34 -1.12
C GLY A 64 12.47 -5.93 -1.02
N LEU A 65 11.14 -5.80 -0.93
CA LEU A 65 10.43 -4.51 -0.93
C LEU A 65 10.68 -3.64 0.34
N LEU A 66 11.19 -4.22 1.43
CA LEU A 66 11.42 -3.57 2.72
C LEU A 66 12.76 -4.02 3.36
#